data_AF-A0A5S4H2Q2-F1
#
_entry.id   AF-A0A5S4H2Q2-F1
#
_cell.length_a   1.000
_cell.length_b   1.000
_cell.length_c   1.000
_cell.angle_alpha   90.00
_cell.angle_beta   90.00
_cell.angle_gamma   90.00
#
_symmetry.space_group_name_H-M   'P 1'
#
loop_
_entity.id
_entity.type
_entity.pdbx_description
1 polymer ?
#
loop_
_entity_poly.entity_id
_entity_poly.type
_entity_poly.pdbx_seq_one_letter_code
_entity_poly.pdbx_strand_id
1 'polypeptide(L)'
;MVSMVESLLRAWPRGRPLEYVHVPLAAGDQPPPVEPGFYRALESLAASPPDTRFAAGLVHEVQEPDDQRKILHAVERLLSRTVDVSPACGLGRRSPQDARLVLERAVALAES
;
A
#
# COMPACT_ATOMS: atom_id res chain seq x y z
N MET A 1 -10.94 -6.12 3.77
CA MET A 1 -10.01 -5.96 2.64
C MET A 1 -8.95 -7.04 2.62
N VAL A 2 -8.16 -7.22 3.69
CA VAL A 2 -7.12 -8.26 3.75
C VAL A 2 -7.67 -9.68 3.46
N SER A 3 -8.79 -10.05 4.07
CA SER A 3 -9.46 -11.35 3.81
C SER A 3 -9.86 -11.60 2.35
N MET A 4 -10.20 -10.53 1.62
CA MET A 4 -10.48 -10.61 0.19
C MET A 4 -9.20 -10.90 -0.59
N VAL A 5 -8.10 -10.20 -0.27
CA VAL A 5 -6.79 -10.43 -0.89
C VAL A 5 -6.34 -11.86 -0.64
N GLU A 6 -6.40 -12.35 0.60
CA GLU A 6 -6.07 -13.75 0.90
C GLU A 6 -6.90 -14.74 0.09
N SER A 7 -8.20 -14.48 -0.06
CA SER A 7 -9.09 -15.36 -0.83
C SER A 7 -8.75 -15.36 -2.31
N LEU A 8 -8.37 -14.19 -2.87
CA LEU A 8 -7.88 -14.08 -4.24
C LEU A 8 -6.54 -14.78 -4.43
N LEU A 9 -5.60 -14.64 -3.48
CA LEU A 9 -4.31 -15.34 -3.49
C LEU A 9 -4.51 -16.85 -3.50
N ARG A 10 -5.42 -17.38 -2.67
CA ARG A 10 -5.75 -18.81 -2.62
C ARG A 10 -6.44 -19.31 -3.89
N ALA A 11 -7.28 -18.48 -4.51
CA ALA A 11 -8.04 -18.84 -5.71
C ALA A 11 -7.30 -18.51 -7.02
N TRP A 12 -6.06 -17.99 -6.95
CA TRP A 12 -5.36 -17.52 -8.13
C TRP A 12 -5.12 -18.67 -9.14
N PRO A 13 -5.38 -18.47 -10.45
CA PRO A 13 -5.26 -19.54 -11.44
C PRO A 13 -3.84 -20.12 -11.49
N ARG A 14 -3.75 -21.46 -11.48
CA ARG A 14 -2.47 -22.16 -11.67
C ARG A 14 -1.89 -21.82 -13.04
N GLY A 15 -0.55 -21.66 -13.10
CA GLY A 15 0.16 -21.36 -14.35
C GLY A 15 0.08 -19.88 -14.78
N ARG A 16 -0.55 -19.00 -13.98
CA ARG A 16 -0.50 -17.55 -14.19
C ARG A 16 0.31 -16.89 -13.08
N PRO A 17 1.41 -16.17 -13.39
CA PRO A 17 2.13 -15.44 -12.37
C PRO A 17 1.23 -14.34 -11.79
N LEU A 18 1.26 -14.19 -10.47
CA LEU A 18 0.72 -13.00 -9.81
C LEU A 18 1.86 -12.02 -9.62
N GLU A 19 2.00 -11.10 -10.57
CA GLU A 19 3.14 -10.16 -10.60
C GLU A 19 3.08 -9.13 -9.48
N TYR A 20 1.89 -8.58 -9.20
CA TYR A 20 1.70 -7.60 -8.15
C TYR A 20 0.31 -7.65 -7.52
N VAL A 21 0.24 -7.19 -6.27
CA VAL A 21 -1.01 -6.92 -5.54
C VAL A 21 -0.98 -5.48 -5.03
N HIS A 22 -2.05 -4.73 -5.30
CA HIS A 22 -2.26 -3.40 -4.75
C HIS A 22 -3.23 -3.49 -3.57
N VAL A 23 -2.84 -2.91 -2.43
CA VAL A 23 -3.65 -2.92 -1.21
C VAL A 23 -3.86 -1.49 -0.72
N PRO A 24 -5.09 -0.94 -0.83
CA PRO A 24 -5.41 0.38 -0.28
C PRO A 24 -5.27 0.41 1.24
N LEU A 25 -4.44 1.32 1.75
CA LEU A 25 -4.25 1.55 3.19
C LEU A 25 -4.93 2.84 3.68
N ALA A 26 -5.36 3.69 2.76
CA ALA A 26 -6.18 4.87 3.02
C ALA A 26 -7.59 4.72 2.42
N ALA A 27 -8.53 5.58 2.82
CA ALA A 27 -9.93 5.50 2.40
C ALA A 27 -10.47 6.86 1.95
N GLY A 28 -10.59 7.07 0.65
CA GLY A 28 -11.13 8.32 0.10
C GLY A 28 -10.27 9.51 0.51
N ASP A 29 -10.84 10.45 1.25
CA ASP A 29 -10.17 11.67 1.72
C ASP A 29 -9.54 11.50 3.11
N GLN A 30 -9.66 10.30 3.70
CA GLN A 30 -9.07 9.98 5.00
C GLN A 30 -7.64 9.45 4.80
N PRO A 31 -6.63 10.10 5.41
CA PRO A 31 -5.26 9.60 5.35
C PRO A 31 -5.15 8.23 6.06
N PRO A 32 -4.13 7.43 5.73
CA PRO A 32 -3.92 6.15 6.38
C PRO A 32 -3.54 6.34 7.87
N PRO A 33 -4.05 5.52 8.81
CA PRO A 33 -3.73 5.65 10.23
C PRO A 33 -2.24 5.47 10.52
N VAL A 34 -1.67 6.24 11.45
CA VAL A 34 -0.23 6.14 11.76
C VAL A 34 0.04 5.00 12.74
N GLU A 35 -0.97 4.56 13.48
CA GLU A 35 -0.87 3.56 14.52
C GLU A 35 -0.49 2.18 13.93
N PRO A 36 0.69 1.61 14.28
CA PRO A 36 1.14 0.34 13.69
C PRO A 36 0.16 -0.82 13.91
N GLY A 37 -0.62 -0.79 14.99
CA GLY A 37 -1.62 -1.80 15.30
C GLY A 37 -2.76 -1.87 14.28
N PHE A 38 -3.04 -0.79 13.54
CA PHE A 38 -4.03 -0.77 12.46
C PHE A 38 -3.68 -1.75 11.33
N TYR A 39 -2.38 -1.94 11.08
CA TYR A 39 -1.86 -2.74 9.98
C TYR A 39 -1.70 -4.23 10.30
N ARG A 40 -1.95 -4.66 11.55
CA ARG A 40 -1.69 -6.04 12.01
C ARG A 40 -2.26 -7.11 11.09
N ALA A 41 -3.43 -6.87 10.49
CA ALA A 41 -4.05 -7.81 9.57
C ALA A 41 -3.15 -8.18 8.37
N LEU A 42 -2.23 -7.30 7.96
CA LEU A 42 -1.29 -7.52 6.86
C LEU A 42 -0.31 -8.67 7.11
N GLU A 43 -0.06 -9.08 8.37
CA GLU A 43 0.81 -10.23 8.69
C GLU A 43 0.40 -11.50 7.93
N SER A 44 -0.91 -11.69 7.72
CA SER A 44 -1.44 -12.82 6.94
C SER A 44 -0.98 -12.83 5.48
N LEU A 45 -0.65 -11.67 4.91
CA LEU A 45 -0.19 -11.52 3.53
C LEU A 45 1.32 -11.76 3.39
N ALA A 46 2.06 -11.91 4.49
CA ALA A 46 3.47 -12.31 4.45
C ALA A 46 3.68 -13.70 3.83
N ALA A 47 2.65 -14.56 3.86
CA ALA A 47 2.64 -15.87 3.21
C ALA A 47 2.39 -15.82 1.68
N SER A 48 2.21 -14.63 1.09
CA SER A 48 2.07 -14.49 -0.36
C SER A 48 3.35 -14.92 -1.10
N PRO A 49 3.27 -15.32 -2.39
CA PRO A 49 4.44 -15.73 -3.15
C PRO A 49 5.54 -14.66 -3.11
N PRO A 50 6.82 -15.04 -2.97
CA PRO A 50 7.92 -14.09 -2.79
C PRO A 50 8.09 -13.18 -4.01
N ASP A 51 7.78 -13.69 -5.22
CA ASP A 51 7.90 -12.95 -6.47
C ASP A 51 6.72 -11.98 -6.72
N THR A 52 5.66 -12.05 -5.90
CA THR A 52 4.54 -11.10 -5.99
C THR A 52 4.91 -9.79 -5.33
N ARG A 53 5.02 -8.73 -6.13
CA ARG A 53 5.26 -7.37 -5.63
C ARG A 53 4.05 -6.85 -4.88
N PHE A 54 4.28 -6.16 -3.77
CA PHE A 54 3.20 -5.57 -2.98
C PHE A 54 3.25 -4.06 -3.15
N ALA A 55 2.17 -3.46 -3.65
CA ALA A 55 2.02 -2.01 -3.75
C ALA A 55 1.12 -1.50 -2.61
N ALA A 56 1.75 -0.85 -1.63
CA ALA A 56 1.08 -0.26 -0.48
C ALA A 56 0.42 1.07 -0.86
N GLY A 57 -0.91 1.10 -0.83
CA GLY A 57 -1.72 2.27 -1.15
C GLY A 57 -1.81 3.26 0.00
N LEU A 58 -0.69 3.88 0.37
CA LEU A 58 -0.57 4.74 1.57
C LEU A 58 -0.30 6.23 1.25
N VAL A 59 0.02 6.56 0.00
CA VAL A 59 0.39 7.94 -0.33
C VAL A 59 -0.83 8.85 -0.30
N HIS A 60 -0.76 9.94 0.46
CA HIS A 60 -1.87 10.88 0.67
C HIS A 60 -1.40 12.34 0.78
N GLU A 61 -2.15 13.29 0.23
CA GLU A 61 -1.82 14.73 0.14
C GLU A 61 -1.96 15.52 1.45
N VAL A 62 -2.80 15.07 2.37
CA VAL A 62 -3.00 15.76 3.67
C VAL A 62 -2.10 15.24 4.80
N GLN A 63 -1.38 14.13 4.59
CA GLN A 63 -0.56 13.51 5.63
C GLN A 63 0.92 13.87 5.49
N GLU A 64 1.57 14.18 6.61
CA GLU A 64 3.00 14.51 6.63
C GLU A 64 3.88 13.37 6.07
N PRO A 65 4.96 13.70 5.32
CA PRO A 65 5.85 12.69 4.74
C PRO A 65 6.47 11.74 5.77
N ASP A 66 6.82 12.24 6.95
CA ASP A 66 7.42 11.44 8.03
C ASP A 66 6.45 10.37 8.55
N ASP A 67 5.16 10.67 8.59
CA ASP A 67 4.15 9.69 9.00
C ASP A 67 3.94 8.62 7.93
N GLN A 68 3.99 8.99 6.65
CA GLN A 68 3.96 8.03 5.54
C GLN A 68 5.17 7.09 5.56
N ARG A 69 6.36 7.57 5.91
CA ARG A 69 7.55 6.72 6.11
C ARG A 69 7.39 5.75 7.28
N LYS A 70 6.84 6.21 8.42
CA LYS A 70 6.54 5.32 9.55
C LYS A 70 5.58 4.20 9.16
N ILE A 71 4.55 4.54 8.38
CA ILE A 71 3.57 3.57 7.88
C ILE A 71 4.26 2.58 6.93
N LEU A 72 5.07 3.05 5.98
CA LEU A 72 5.83 2.20 5.06
C LEU A 72 6.67 1.17 5.84
N HIS A 73 7.51 1.63 6.77
CA HIS A 73 8.33 0.73 7.57
C HIS A 73 7.52 -0.24 8.44
N ALA A 74 6.36 0.18 8.95
CA ALA A 74 5.47 -0.71 9.67
C ALA A 74 4.93 -1.82 8.75
N VAL A 75 4.50 -1.49 7.53
CA VAL A 75 4.01 -2.44 6.53
C VAL A 75 5.12 -3.40 6.10
N GLU A 76 6.30 -2.91 5.78
CA GLU A 76 7.46 -3.73 5.36
C GLU A 76 7.86 -4.72 6.45
N ARG A 77 7.88 -4.28 7.71
CA ARG A 77 8.17 -5.14 8.86
C ARG A 77 7.13 -6.24 9.04
N LEU A 78 5.85 -5.95 8.81
CA LEU A 78 4.78 -6.95 8.93
C LEU A 78 4.81 -7.97 7.79
N LEU A 79 5.25 -7.55 6.60
CA LEU A 79 5.35 -8.40 5.41
C LEU A 79 6.72 -9.08 5.28
N SER A 80 7.70 -8.71 6.11
CA SER A 80 9.10 -9.15 6.03
C SER A 80 9.72 -8.97 4.64
N ARG A 81 9.37 -7.88 3.95
CA ARG A 81 9.89 -7.52 2.62
C ARG A 81 9.71 -6.03 2.35
N THR A 82 10.50 -5.50 1.42
CA THR A 82 10.26 -4.15 0.87
C THR A 82 8.98 -4.16 0.03
N VAL A 83 8.32 -3.00 -0.05
CA VAL A 83 7.07 -2.85 -0.82
C VAL A 83 7.14 -1.64 -1.74
N ASP A 84 6.44 -1.72 -2.87
CA ASP A 84 6.19 -0.56 -3.71
C ASP A 84 5.18 0.37 -3.02
N VAL A 85 5.18 1.64 -3.39
CA VAL A 85 4.26 2.65 -2.84
C VAL A 85 3.32 3.18 -3.90
N SER A 86 2.12 3.54 -3.47
CA SER A 86 1.08 4.06 -4.36
C SER A 86 0.06 4.88 -3.59
N PRO A 87 -0.77 5.68 -4.27
CA PRO A 87 -2.00 6.19 -3.69
C PRO A 87 -2.99 5.03 -3.39
N ALA A 88 -3.91 5.23 -2.46
CA ALA A 88 -4.91 4.20 -2.14
C ALA A 88 -5.89 3.92 -3.29
N CYS A 89 -6.11 4.88 -4.19
CA CYS A 89 -7.03 4.78 -5.31
C CYS A 89 -6.51 5.60 -6.49
N GLY A 90 -7.17 5.51 -7.64
CA GLY A 90 -6.93 6.46 -8.73
C GLY A 90 -7.19 7.91 -8.32
N LEU A 91 -6.41 8.83 -8.87
CA LEU A 91 -6.43 10.27 -8.54
C LEU A 91 -7.54 11.06 -9.23
N GLY A 92 -8.44 10.41 -9.97
CA GLY A 92 -9.46 11.09 -10.79
C GLY A 92 -10.48 11.92 -10.00
N ARG A 93 -10.55 11.78 -8.67
CA ARG A 93 -11.38 12.61 -7.78
C ARG A 93 -10.62 13.77 -7.13
N ARG A 94 -9.32 13.92 -7.38
CA ARG A 94 -8.46 14.96 -6.80
C ARG A 94 -8.39 16.19 -7.69
N SER A 95 -8.08 17.33 -7.09
CA SER A 95 -7.67 18.50 -7.87
C SER A 95 -6.35 18.20 -8.61
N PRO A 96 -6.05 18.87 -9.73
CA PRO A 96 -4.76 18.72 -10.39
C PRO A 96 -3.56 19.02 -9.48
N GLN A 97 -3.69 20.00 -8.58
CA GLN A 97 -2.64 20.33 -7.61
C GLN A 97 -2.42 19.16 -6.62
N ASP A 98 -3.49 18.62 -6.05
CA ASP A 98 -3.40 17.52 -5.08
C ASP A 98 -2.88 16.24 -5.75
N ALA A 99 -3.34 15.93 -6.95
CA ALA A 99 -2.87 14.78 -7.71
C ALA A 99 -1.35 14.87 -7.97
N ARG A 100 -0.85 16.06 -8.31
CA ARG A 100 0.59 16.29 -8.49
C ARG A 100 1.36 16.13 -7.18
N LEU A 101 0.86 16.69 -6.08
CA LEU A 101 1.48 16.56 -4.76
C LEU A 101 1.56 15.10 -4.32
N VAL A 102 0.50 14.30 -4.56
CA VAL A 102 0.50 12.87 -4.29
C VAL A 102 1.58 12.15 -5.09
N LEU A 103 1.75 12.46 -6.38
CA LEU A 103 2.81 11.86 -7.20
C LEU A 103 4.21 12.23 -6.72
N GLU A 104 4.43 13.51 -6.38
CA GLU A 104 5.71 13.97 -5.84
C GLU A 104 6.06 13.27 -4.51
N ARG A 105 5.07 13.08 -3.64
CA ARG A 105 5.23 12.30 -2.39
C ARG A 105 5.48 10.83 -2.64
N ALA A 106 4.82 10.22 -3.63
CA ALA A 106 5.04 8.82 -3.98
C ALA A 106 6.48 8.59 -4.43
N VAL A 107 7.04 9.49 -5.24
CA VAL A 107 8.45 9.44 -5.65
C VAL A 107 9.37 9.58 -4.44
N ALA A 108 9.18 10.62 -3.63
CA ALA A 108 10.01 10.86 -2.44
C ALA A 108 9.97 9.70 -1.43
N LEU A 109 8.84 9.00 -1.33
CA LEU A 109 8.67 7.84 -0.47
C LEU A 109 9.28 6.56 -1.09
N ALA A 110 9.23 6.40 -2.41
CA ALA A 110 9.86 5.25 -3.09
C ALA A 110 11.40 5.30 -3.04
N GLU A 111 11.96 6.48 -2.83
CA GLU A 111 13.41 6.73 -2.74
C GLU A 111 13.96 6.74 -1.30
N SER A 112 13.10 6.53 -0.29
CA SER A 112 13.48 6.63 1.15
C SER A 112 14.01 5.34 1.76
#